data_AF-A0A210QMD6-F1
#
_entry.id   AF-A0A210QMD6-F1
#
_cell.length_a   1.000
_cell.length_b   1.000
_cell.length_c   1.000
_cell.angle_alpha   90.00
_cell.angle_beta   90.00
_cell.angle_gamma   90.00
#
_symmetry.space_group_name_H-M   'P 1'
#
loop_
_entity.id
_entity.type
_entity.pdbx_description
1 polymer ?
#
loop_
_entity_poly.entity_id
_entity_poly.type
_entity_poly.pdbx_seq_one_letter_code
_entity_poly.pdbx_strand_id
1 'polypeptide(L)'
;MSRIQTSRLTMWPALLCTLTLVGVASASISGHITADSCLCLTTSGVHARTGAGLGHSVVATLNYGECYKSSGDMLTHDGYHWYELQHVHGHHSVWVAGNYLMTSSLSHCGGTSGTEGHFNSSSKATTHPYATGVVSQHCLSCICQLESGCKPLGCHLDEGTDSCGYFQIKEVYWLDCGKPGGSLEACAADMQCSSSCIQQYMHRYIGYSRCVHNCESYARIHNGGPAGCHHSNTLHYWNNIQKLGCSANS
;
A
#
# COMPACT_ATOMS: atom_id res chain seq x y z
N MET A 1 43.97 -62.57 -22.26
CA MET A 1 43.96 -62.07 -20.86
C MET A 1 44.02 -60.56 -20.92
N SER A 2 42.85 -59.94 -20.84
CA SER A 2 42.62 -58.51 -21.12
C SER A 2 43.10 -57.61 -19.99
N ARG A 3 43.83 -56.56 -20.33
CA ARG A 3 44.24 -55.47 -19.43
C ARG A 3 43.01 -54.64 -19.05
N ILE A 4 42.74 -54.53 -17.74
CA ILE A 4 41.75 -53.60 -17.20
C ILE A 4 42.45 -52.26 -17.00
N GLN A 5 42.03 -51.26 -17.76
CA GLN A 5 42.51 -49.89 -17.71
C GLN A 5 41.55 -49.08 -16.84
N THR A 6 41.96 -48.75 -15.61
CA THR A 6 41.14 -47.94 -14.69
C THR A 6 41.32 -46.46 -15.01
N SER A 7 40.36 -45.88 -15.72
CA SER A 7 40.28 -44.44 -15.96
C SER A 7 39.88 -43.72 -14.68
N ARG A 8 40.74 -42.81 -14.20
CA ARG A 8 40.45 -41.90 -13.09
C ARG A 8 39.43 -40.86 -13.55
N LEU A 9 38.23 -40.88 -12.98
CA LEU A 9 37.22 -39.84 -13.15
C LEU A 9 37.65 -38.59 -12.38
N THR A 10 37.87 -37.48 -13.08
CA THR A 10 38.05 -36.15 -12.48
C THR A 10 36.69 -35.61 -12.04
N MET A 11 36.47 -35.50 -10.73
CA MET A 11 35.29 -34.83 -10.17
C MET A 11 35.40 -33.32 -10.38
N TRP A 12 34.45 -32.73 -11.11
CA TRP A 12 34.21 -31.29 -11.08
C TRP A 12 33.38 -30.94 -9.83
N PRO A 13 33.68 -29.86 -9.10
CA PRO A 13 32.87 -29.46 -7.96
C PRO A 13 31.51 -28.98 -8.48
N ALA A 14 30.44 -29.67 -8.06
CA ALA A 14 29.07 -29.21 -8.26
C ALA A 14 28.91 -27.87 -7.53
N LEU A 15 28.67 -26.81 -8.29
CA LEU A 15 28.26 -25.52 -7.77
C LEU A 15 26.88 -25.73 -7.12
N LEU A 16 26.82 -25.90 -5.80
CA LEU A 16 25.57 -25.82 -5.07
C LEU A 16 25.08 -24.36 -5.14
N CYS A 17 24.15 -24.12 -6.05
CA CYS A 17 23.33 -22.91 -6.05
C CYS A 17 22.41 -22.99 -4.82
N THR A 18 22.87 -22.46 -3.69
CA THR A 18 22.02 -22.27 -2.52
C THR A 18 21.00 -21.21 -2.87
N LEU A 19 19.81 -21.64 -3.27
CA LEU A 19 18.63 -20.80 -3.41
C LEU A 19 18.30 -20.26 -2.01
N THR A 20 18.79 -19.06 -1.69
CA THR A 20 18.33 -18.35 -0.50
C THR A 20 16.87 -18.01 -0.74
N LEU A 21 15.98 -18.62 0.04
CA LEU A 21 14.59 -18.20 0.12
C LEU A 21 14.60 -16.77 0.66
N VAL A 22 14.55 -15.79 -0.23
CA VAL A 22 14.29 -14.40 0.15
C VAL A 22 12.85 -14.41 0.63
N GLY A 23 12.66 -14.44 1.94
CA GLY A 23 11.36 -14.21 2.55
C GLY A 23 10.88 -12.84 2.09
N VAL A 24 9.98 -12.83 1.12
CA VAL A 24 9.25 -11.62 0.72
C VAL A 24 8.45 -11.23 1.95
N ALA A 25 8.83 -10.09 2.57
CA ALA A 25 8.06 -9.50 3.64
C ALA A 25 6.68 -9.20 3.09
N SER A 26 5.70 -10.01 3.49
CA SER A 26 4.30 -9.77 3.19
C SER A 26 3.90 -8.48 3.89
N ALA A 27 3.33 -7.53 3.15
CA ALA A 27 2.94 -6.25 3.71
C ALA A 27 1.47 -6.36 4.16
N SER A 28 1.25 -6.30 5.48
CA SER A 28 -0.10 -6.41 6.06
C SER A 28 -0.83 -5.09 5.94
N ILE A 29 -2.17 -5.12 5.87
CA ILE A 29 -2.98 -3.93 6.02
C ILE A 29 -2.66 -3.35 7.40
N SER A 30 -2.34 -2.06 7.49
CA SER A 30 -2.06 -1.44 8.79
C SER A 30 -3.35 -1.16 9.55
N GLY A 31 -3.39 -1.61 10.80
CA GLY A 31 -4.57 -1.58 11.65
C GLY A 31 -4.92 -2.96 12.18
N HIS A 32 -5.67 -3.02 13.28
CA HIS A 32 -6.17 -4.27 13.80
C HIS A 32 -7.40 -4.70 12.98
N ILE A 33 -7.21 -5.58 12.00
CA ILE A 33 -8.31 -6.11 11.18
C ILE A 33 -9.03 -7.20 11.97
N THR A 34 -10.29 -6.96 12.30
CA THR A 34 -11.19 -7.96 12.86
C THR A 34 -12.26 -8.34 11.85
N ALA A 35 -13.04 -9.37 12.18
CA ALA A 35 -14.33 -9.61 11.55
C ALA A 35 -15.13 -8.30 11.44
N ASP A 36 -15.87 -8.16 10.34
CA ASP A 36 -16.66 -6.99 9.94
C ASP A 36 -15.88 -5.70 9.62
N SER A 37 -14.54 -5.68 9.75
CA SER A 37 -13.75 -4.53 9.31
C SER A 37 -13.98 -4.26 7.82
N CYS A 38 -14.24 -3.00 7.46
CA CYS A 38 -14.50 -2.64 6.07
C CYS A 38 -13.18 -2.45 5.32
N LEU A 39 -12.97 -3.23 4.26
CA LEU A 39 -11.77 -3.20 3.43
C LEU A 39 -12.13 -2.78 2.01
N CYS A 40 -11.47 -1.74 1.51
CA CYS A 40 -11.72 -1.20 0.17
C CYS A 40 -10.53 -1.44 -0.76
N LEU A 41 -10.84 -1.65 -2.04
CA LEU A 41 -9.86 -1.86 -3.10
C LEU A 41 -9.17 -0.54 -3.45
N THR A 42 -7.83 -0.56 -3.44
CA THR A 42 -6.99 0.61 -3.74
C THR A 42 -6.59 0.71 -5.21
N THR A 43 -6.92 -0.31 -6.02
CA THR A 43 -6.66 -0.35 -7.46
C THR A 43 -7.70 -1.23 -8.17
N SER A 44 -7.72 -1.17 -9.51
CA SER A 44 -8.62 -1.99 -10.34
C SER A 44 -7.95 -3.23 -10.92
N GLY A 45 -8.74 -4.25 -11.28
CA GLY A 45 -8.22 -5.48 -11.88
C GLY A 45 -7.67 -6.48 -10.86
N VAL A 46 -8.08 -6.40 -9.59
CA VAL A 46 -7.57 -7.24 -8.52
C VAL A 46 -8.29 -8.58 -8.51
N HIS A 47 -7.54 -9.69 -8.55
CA HIS A 47 -8.14 -11.03 -8.54
C HIS A 47 -8.54 -11.49 -7.13
N ALA A 48 -9.81 -11.80 -6.95
CA ALA A 48 -10.32 -12.50 -5.79
C ALA A 48 -10.32 -14.01 -6.03
N ARG A 49 -9.89 -14.79 -5.03
CA ARG A 49 -9.59 -16.21 -5.19
C ARG A 49 -10.34 -17.09 -4.21
N THR A 50 -10.42 -18.39 -4.51
CA THR A 50 -11.04 -19.41 -3.65
C THR A 50 -10.22 -19.73 -2.39
N GLY A 51 -8.97 -19.28 -2.31
CA GLY A 51 -8.08 -19.54 -1.17
C GLY A 51 -6.92 -18.55 -1.14
N ALA A 52 -6.22 -18.51 0.00
CA ALA A 52 -5.06 -17.66 0.23
C ALA A 52 -3.84 -18.17 -0.57
N GLY A 53 -3.65 -17.66 -1.79
CA GLY A 53 -2.48 -17.96 -2.61
C GLY A 53 -2.71 -17.79 -4.11
N LEU A 54 -1.62 -17.63 -4.85
CA LEU A 54 -1.61 -17.45 -6.31
C LEU A 54 -2.01 -18.73 -7.06
N GLY A 55 -1.89 -19.90 -6.43
CA GLY A 55 -2.31 -21.19 -6.99
C GLY A 55 -3.82 -21.45 -6.96
N HIS A 56 -4.60 -20.62 -6.25
CA HIS A 56 -6.05 -20.79 -6.15
C HIS A 56 -6.81 -20.18 -7.34
N SER A 57 -7.95 -20.76 -7.68
CA SER A 57 -8.81 -20.31 -8.76
C SER A 57 -9.29 -18.87 -8.53
N VAL A 58 -9.22 -18.05 -9.57
CA VAL A 58 -9.81 -16.71 -9.58
C VAL A 58 -11.31 -16.83 -9.80
N VAL A 59 -12.10 -16.20 -8.93
CA VAL A 59 -13.58 -16.23 -8.96
C VAL A 59 -14.20 -14.87 -9.25
N ALA A 60 -13.47 -13.79 -9.00
CA ALA A 60 -13.90 -12.45 -9.33
C ALA A 60 -12.71 -11.53 -9.65
N THR A 61 -12.98 -10.45 -10.37
CA THR A 61 -12.05 -9.34 -10.57
C THR A 61 -12.67 -8.10 -9.95
N LEU A 62 -11.99 -7.53 -8.96
CA LEU A 62 -12.44 -6.40 -8.17
C LEU A 62 -11.77 -5.12 -8.65
N ASN A 63 -12.50 -4.02 -8.53
CA ASN A 63 -12.14 -2.72 -9.05
C ASN A 63 -11.94 -1.71 -7.93
N TYR A 64 -11.21 -0.64 -8.26
CA TYR A 64 -10.95 0.48 -7.36
C TYR A 64 -12.24 0.98 -6.70
N GLY A 65 -12.19 1.18 -5.38
CA GLY A 65 -13.31 1.74 -4.62
C GLY A 65 -14.40 0.73 -4.24
N GLU A 66 -14.35 -0.51 -4.73
CA GLU A 66 -15.22 -1.57 -4.19
C GLU A 66 -14.82 -1.88 -2.74
N CYS A 67 -15.79 -2.06 -1.86
CA CYS A 67 -15.55 -2.26 -0.43
C CYS A 67 -16.33 -3.47 0.08
N TYR A 68 -15.66 -4.30 0.87
CA TYR A 68 -16.21 -5.54 1.42
C TYR A 68 -15.82 -5.70 2.88
N LYS A 69 -16.66 -6.41 3.62
CA LYS A 69 -16.37 -6.75 5.01
C LYS A 69 -15.35 -7.87 5.09
N SER A 70 -14.40 -7.78 6.01
CA SER A 70 -13.49 -8.88 6.31
C SER A 70 -14.17 -9.93 7.19
N SER A 71 -13.82 -11.20 6.96
CA SER A 71 -14.11 -12.30 7.89
C SER A 71 -13.26 -12.22 9.16
N GLY A 72 -12.18 -11.42 9.15
CA GLY A 72 -11.19 -11.34 10.21
C GLY A 72 -10.02 -12.30 10.03
N ASP A 73 -10.14 -13.25 9.10
CA ASP A 73 -9.08 -14.20 8.78
C ASP A 73 -8.00 -13.56 7.91
N MET A 74 -6.74 -13.78 8.34
CA MET A 74 -5.55 -13.38 7.62
C MET A 74 -4.58 -14.57 7.54
N LEU A 75 -4.15 -14.91 6.33
CA LEU A 75 -3.18 -15.97 6.07
C LEU A 75 -2.00 -15.42 5.29
N THR A 76 -0.81 -15.96 5.57
CA THR A 76 0.42 -15.62 4.85
C THR A 76 0.76 -16.74 3.88
N HIS A 77 0.74 -16.46 2.57
CA HIS A 77 1.06 -17.43 1.52
C HIS A 77 1.58 -16.72 0.26
N ASP A 78 2.52 -17.36 -0.46
CA ASP A 78 3.19 -16.83 -1.66
C ASP A 78 3.81 -15.43 -1.48
N GLY A 79 4.21 -15.08 -0.26
CA GLY A 79 4.76 -13.76 0.04
C GLY A 79 3.74 -12.65 0.20
N TYR A 80 2.44 -12.97 0.27
CA TYR A 80 1.38 -12.01 0.55
C TYR A 80 0.63 -12.35 1.85
N HIS A 81 0.10 -11.31 2.48
CA HIS A 81 -0.99 -11.48 3.44
C HIS A 81 -2.30 -11.45 2.69
N TRP A 82 -3.05 -12.53 2.79
CA TRP A 82 -4.36 -12.69 2.19
C TRP A 82 -5.41 -12.42 3.25
N TYR A 83 -6.41 -11.63 2.89
CA TYR A 83 -7.54 -11.29 3.74
C TYR A 83 -8.79 -11.93 3.14
N GLU A 84 -9.56 -12.60 3.98
CA GLU A 84 -10.85 -13.14 3.56
C GLU A 84 -11.91 -12.04 3.61
N LEU A 85 -12.57 -11.81 2.47
CA LEU A 85 -13.64 -10.84 2.29
C LEU A 85 -14.97 -11.56 2.10
N GLN A 86 -16.02 -11.01 2.67
CA GLN A 86 -17.36 -11.57 2.67
C GLN A 86 -18.23 -10.96 1.56
N HIS A 87 -19.14 -11.77 1.01
CA HIS A 87 -20.20 -11.34 0.09
C HIS A 87 -19.69 -10.63 -1.19
N VAL A 88 -18.54 -11.07 -1.71
CA VAL A 88 -17.92 -10.48 -2.90
C VAL A 88 -18.57 -11.04 -4.16
N HIS A 89 -19.24 -10.19 -4.94
CA HIS A 89 -19.90 -10.56 -6.21
C HIS A 89 -20.77 -11.84 -6.12
N GLY A 90 -21.45 -12.04 -4.98
CA GLY A 90 -22.32 -13.20 -4.74
C GLY A 90 -21.62 -14.43 -4.14
N HIS A 91 -20.31 -14.39 -3.93
CA HIS A 91 -19.57 -15.43 -3.21
C HIS A 91 -19.62 -15.18 -1.70
N HIS A 92 -19.86 -16.23 -0.90
CA HIS A 92 -19.91 -16.13 0.56
C HIS A 92 -18.62 -15.57 1.15
N SER A 93 -17.48 -16.11 0.71
CA SER A 93 -16.16 -15.57 1.02
C SER A 93 -15.17 -15.78 -0.12
N VAL A 94 -14.19 -14.87 -0.23
CA VAL A 94 -13.08 -14.92 -1.18
C VAL A 94 -11.82 -14.35 -0.54
N TRP A 95 -10.66 -14.71 -1.08
CA TRP A 95 -9.36 -14.23 -0.61
C TRP A 95 -8.78 -13.18 -1.55
N VAL A 96 -8.32 -12.07 -0.97
CA VAL A 96 -7.71 -10.95 -1.70
C VAL A 96 -6.39 -10.58 -1.04
N ALA A 97 -5.38 -10.27 -1.85
CA ALA A 97 -4.08 -9.87 -1.34
C ALA A 97 -4.15 -8.47 -0.70
N GLY A 98 -3.65 -8.35 0.53
CA GLY A 98 -3.73 -7.16 1.36
C GLY A 98 -3.05 -5.92 0.79
N ASN A 99 -2.08 -6.08 -0.12
CA ASN A 99 -1.42 -4.97 -0.80
C ASN A 99 -2.38 -4.12 -1.65
N TYR A 100 -3.56 -4.65 -1.96
CA TYR A 100 -4.59 -3.96 -2.74
C TYR A 100 -5.78 -3.53 -1.88
N LEU A 101 -5.65 -3.61 -0.55
CA LEU A 101 -6.71 -3.33 0.40
C LEU A 101 -6.31 -2.26 1.40
N MET A 102 -7.27 -1.42 1.77
CA MET A 102 -7.15 -0.47 2.86
C MET A 102 -8.35 -0.56 3.79
N THR A 103 -8.17 -0.25 5.08
CA THR A 103 -9.31 -0.10 6.00
C THR A 103 -10.10 1.16 5.66
N SER A 104 -11.42 1.07 5.74
CA SER A 104 -12.35 2.20 5.62
C SER A 104 -13.40 2.18 6.73
N SER A 105 -14.22 3.25 6.81
CA SER A 105 -15.36 3.27 7.72
C SER A 105 -16.41 2.23 7.32
N LEU A 106 -17.10 1.66 8.32
CA LEU A 106 -18.16 0.66 8.09
C LEU A 106 -19.26 1.12 7.14
N SER A 107 -19.50 2.43 7.03
CA SER A 107 -20.46 3.02 6.10
C SER A 107 -20.16 2.72 4.63
N HIS A 108 -18.90 2.47 4.25
CA HIS A 108 -18.53 2.14 2.87
C HIS A 108 -18.88 0.70 2.48
N CYS A 109 -18.92 -0.21 3.45
CA CYS A 109 -19.37 -1.59 3.25
C CYS A 109 -20.86 -1.77 3.59
N GLY A 110 -21.53 -0.69 4.01
CA GLY A 110 -22.90 -0.69 4.52
C GLY A 110 -23.89 -0.12 3.50
N GLY A 111 -24.23 -0.90 2.48
CA GLY A 111 -25.52 -0.74 1.81
C GLY A 111 -26.63 -1.21 2.75
N THR A 112 -27.55 -0.32 3.11
CA THR A 112 -28.66 -0.53 4.05
C THR A 112 -29.51 -1.77 3.74
N SER A 113 -29.72 -2.62 4.76
CA SER A 113 -31.01 -3.28 5.01
C SER A 113 -31.15 -3.53 6.52
N GLY A 114 -32.30 -3.14 7.06
CA GLY A 114 -32.49 -2.76 8.45
C GLY A 114 -32.44 -3.87 9.50
N THR A 115 -32.14 -3.47 10.73
CA THR A 115 -33.13 -3.45 11.82
C THR A 115 -32.67 -2.43 12.87
N GLU A 116 -33.65 -1.74 13.44
CA GLU A 116 -33.50 -0.57 14.29
C GLU A 116 -32.66 -0.86 15.54
N GLY A 117 -31.58 -0.09 15.69
CA GLY A 117 -30.84 0.05 16.93
C GLY A 117 -30.63 1.53 17.18
N HIS A 118 -31.46 2.10 18.04
CA HIS A 118 -31.47 3.50 18.44
C HIS A 118 -30.20 3.84 19.25
N PHE A 119 -29.05 4.03 18.59
CA PHE A 119 -27.86 4.63 19.22
C PHE A 119 -27.85 6.13 18.95
N ASN A 120 -28.22 6.88 19.98
CA ASN A 120 -28.03 8.32 20.04
C ASN A 120 -26.53 8.60 20.18
N SER A 121 -25.85 8.87 19.07
CA SER A 121 -24.47 9.35 19.07
C SER A 121 -24.36 10.60 18.22
N SER A 122 -24.27 11.74 18.92
CA SER A 122 -23.72 12.99 18.41
C SER A 122 -22.21 12.90 18.07
N SER A 123 -21.74 11.79 17.50
CA SER A 123 -20.41 11.70 16.92
C SER A 123 -20.50 12.14 15.46
N LYS A 124 -20.30 13.44 15.24
CA LYS A 124 -20.04 14.04 13.92
C LYS A 124 -19.05 13.14 13.18
N ALA A 125 -19.50 12.49 12.10
CA ALA A 125 -18.63 11.73 11.21
C ALA A 125 -17.46 12.63 10.81
N THR A 126 -16.26 12.33 11.30
CA THR A 126 -15.05 13.05 10.94
C THR A 126 -14.70 12.66 9.51
N THR A 127 -15.13 13.48 8.55
CA THR A 127 -14.70 13.40 7.16
C THR A 127 -13.19 13.64 7.12
N HIS A 128 -12.42 12.57 6.91
CA HIS A 128 -10.97 12.66 6.78
C HIS A 128 -10.62 13.21 5.40
N PRO A 129 -9.86 14.32 5.31
CA PRO A 129 -9.56 14.94 4.02
C PRO A 129 -8.61 14.11 3.14
N TYR A 130 -7.87 13.16 3.73
CA TYR A 130 -6.94 12.27 3.02
C TYR A 130 -7.30 10.79 3.21
N ALA A 131 -6.76 9.92 2.38
CA ALA A 131 -6.89 8.47 2.52
C ALA A 131 -6.25 7.97 3.82
N THR A 132 -6.91 7.02 4.48
CA THR A 132 -6.45 6.38 5.72
C THR A 132 -5.36 5.34 5.45
N GLY A 133 -4.38 5.21 6.35
CA GLY A 133 -3.28 4.25 6.24
C GLY A 133 -2.18 4.49 7.27
N VAL A 134 -0.95 4.05 6.96
CA VAL A 134 0.23 4.18 7.85
C VAL A 134 0.66 5.62 8.09
N VAL A 135 0.44 6.50 7.12
CA VAL A 135 0.71 7.92 7.25
C VAL A 135 -0.52 8.57 7.86
N SER A 136 -0.35 9.29 8.96
CA SER A 136 -1.46 9.97 9.62
C SER A 136 -2.04 11.08 8.74
N GLN A 137 -3.26 11.49 9.07
CA GLN A 137 -3.93 12.62 8.41
C GLN A 137 -3.17 13.93 8.59
N HIS A 138 -2.57 14.15 9.78
CA HIS A 138 -1.81 15.36 10.07
C HIS A 138 -0.48 15.37 9.32
N CYS A 139 0.22 14.23 9.25
CA CYS A 139 1.44 14.10 8.46
C CYS A 139 1.18 14.34 6.96
N LEU A 140 0.13 13.71 6.40
CA LEU A 140 -0.31 13.96 5.02
C LEU A 140 -0.66 15.43 4.79
N SER A 141 -1.26 16.10 5.79
CA SER A 141 -1.55 17.52 5.69
C SER A 141 -0.29 18.36 5.51
N CYS A 142 0.75 18.14 6.33
CA CYS A 142 1.99 18.90 6.19
C CYS A 142 2.72 18.60 4.88
N ILE A 143 2.76 17.35 4.43
CA ILE A 143 3.34 16.99 3.13
C ILE A 143 2.58 17.74 2.02
N CYS A 144 1.25 17.64 1.99
CA CYS A 144 0.40 18.33 1.00
C CYS A 144 0.64 19.85 0.99
N GLN A 145 0.72 20.46 2.18
CA GLN A 145 0.94 21.90 2.32
C GLN A 145 2.33 22.32 1.83
N LEU A 146 3.37 21.53 2.11
CA LEU A 146 4.72 21.83 1.65
C LEU A 146 4.85 21.67 0.13
N GLU A 147 4.26 20.62 -0.44
CA GLU A 147 4.38 20.30 -1.87
C GLU A 147 3.65 21.29 -2.78
N SER A 148 2.46 21.73 -2.38
CA SER A 148 1.59 22.50 -3.29
C SER A 148 0.77 23.61 -2.62
N GLY A 149 0.97 23.87 -1.33
CA GLY A 149 -0.02 24.59 -0.52
C GLY A 149 -1.35 23.85 -0.46
N CYS A 150 -1.29 22.53 -0.61
CA CYS A 150 -2.39 21.59 -0.71
C CYS A 150 -3.42 21.96 -1.81
N LYS A 151 -2.92 22.16 -3.03
CA LYS A 151 -3.70 22.48 -4.24
C LYS A 151 -3.42 21.47 -5.36
N PRO A 152 -4.40 21.18 -6.23
CA PRO A 152 -4.21 20.24 -7.35
C PRO A 152 -3.44 20.94 -8.48
N LEU A 153 -2.14 21.16 -8.29
CA LEU A 153 -1.30 21.74 -9.33
C LEU A 153 -1.20 20.79 -10.53
N GLY A 154 -1.10 21.36 -11.74
CA GLY A 154 -0.79 20.56 -12.92
C GLY A 154 0.61 19.93 -12.83
N CYS A 155 0.91 19.08 -13.80
CA CYS A 155 2.25 18.52 -13.94
C CYS A 155 3.23 19.59 -14.44
N HIS A 156 4.42 19.60 -13.87
CA HIS A 156 5.53 20.40 -14.38
C HIS A 156 6.85 19.66 -14.22
N LEU A 157 7.77 19.93 -15.13
CA LEU A 157 9.07 19.27 -15.16
C LEU A 157 9.89 19.65 -13.92
N ASP A 158 10.27 18.66 -13.13
CA ASP A 158 11.06 18.78 -11.91
C ASP A 158 12.10 17.66 -11.83
N GLU A 159 13.38 18.02 -11.90
CA GLU A 159 14.52 17.09 -11.96
C GLU A 159 14.44 16.05 -13.10
N GLY A 160 13.90 16.46 -14.26
CA GLY A 160 13.91 15.62 -15.47
C GLY A 160 12.71 14.68 -15.63
N THR A 161 11.75 14.71 -14.71
CA THR A 161 10.44 14.06 -14.84
C THR A 161 9.35 15.00 -14.34
N ASP A 162 8.10 14.81 -14.77
CA ASP A 162 7.00 15.64 -14.28
C ASP A 162 6.64 15.30 -12.83
N SER A 163 6.46 16.33 -12.00
CA SER A 163 5.85 16.28 -10.66
C SER A 163 4.44 16.86 -10.72
N CYS A 164 3.45 16.14 -10.18
CA CYS A 164 2.04 16.44 -10.40
C CYS A 164 1.22 16.59 -9.10
N GLY A 165 0.25 17.50 -9.10
CA GLY A 165 -0.88 17.48 -8.18
C GLY A 165 -0.61 17.94 -6.74
N TYR A 166 -1.47 17.50 -5.84
CA TYR A 166 -1.47 17.87 -4.42
C TYR A 166 -0.14 17.56 -3.71
N PHE A 167 0.49 16.47 -4.11
CA PHE A 167 1.67 15.93 -3.46
C PHE A 167 2.87 15.81 -4.41
N GLN A 168 2.84 16.52 -5.55
CA GLN A 168 3.96 16.55 -6.50
C GLN A 168 4.50 15.15 -6.87
N ILE A 169 3.56 14.22 -7.12
CA ILE A 169 3.87 12.81 -7.40
C ILE A 169 4.53 12.72 -8.77
N LYS A 170 5.69 12.05 -8.83
CA LYS A 170 6.40 11.72 -10.09
C LYS A 170 5.87 10.41 -10.70
N GLU A 171 6.05 10.22 -12.01
CA GLU A 171 5.56 9.03 -12.70
C GLU A 171 6.05 7.73 -12.04
N VAL A 172 7.35 7.61 -11.73
CA VAL A 172 7.89 6.42 -11.06
C VAL A 172 7.28 6.16 -9.69
N TYR A 173 6.93 7.21 -8.95
CA TYR A 173 6.24 7.11 -7.67
C TYR A 173 4.83 6.54 -7.86
N TRP A 174 4.09 7.05 -8.85
CA TRP A 174 2.76 6.58 -9.19
C TRP A 174 2.72 5.14 -9.70
N LEU A 175 3.70 4.77 -10.55
CA LEU A 175 3.90 3.40 -10.98
C LEU A 175 4.10 2.47 -9.76
N ASP A 176 4.86 2.93 -8.78
CA ASP A 176 5.21 2.14 -7.61
C ASP A 176 4.09 2.01 -6.57
N CYS A 177 3.19 2.99 -6.51
CA CYS A 177 1.99 2.95 -5.65
C CYS A 177 0.80 2.22 -6.29
N GLY A 178 1.00 1.53 -7.42
CA GLY A 178 -0.03 0.68 -8.04
C GLY A 178 -0.91 1.35 -9.09
N LYS A 179 -0.47 2.49 -9.63
CA LYS A 179 -1.12 3.20 -10.75
C LYS A 179 -2.60 3.56 -10.52
N PRO A 180 -3.01 4.07 -9.34
CA PRO A 180 -4.42 4.38 -9.08
C PRO A 180 -4.91 5.55 -9.95
N GLY A 181 -6.24 5.66 -10.13
CA GLY A 181 -6.85 6.83 -10.78
C GLY A 181 -6.74 6.90 -12.31
N GLY A 182 -6.30 5.83 -12.98
CA GLY A 182 -6.29 5.72 -14.44
C GLY A 182 -5.10 6.42 -15.13
N SER A 183 -4.66 7.59 -14.64
CA SER A 183 -3.40 8.24 -15.03
C SER A 183 -2.75 8.94 -13.83
N LEU A 184 -1.47 9.31 -13.98
CA LEU A 184 -0.75 10.11 -12.99
C LEU A 184 -1.47 11.44 -12.74
N GLU A 185 -1.80 12.18 -13.79
CA GLU A 185 -2.45 13.49 -13.73
C GLU A 185 -3.79 13.42 -13.02
N ALA A 186 -4.64 12.45 -13.42
CA ALA A 186 -5.97 12.27 -12.86
C ALA A 186 -5.90 11.93 -11.37
N CYS A 187 -4.99 11.04 -10.98
CA CYS A 187 -4.82 10.67 -9.59
C CYS A 187 -4.19 11.79 -8.76
N ALA A 188 -3.17 12.46 -9.28
CA ALA A 188 -2.45 13.51 -8.59
C ALA A 188 -3.35 14.75 -8.35
N ALA A 189 -4.31 15.01 -9.25
CA ALA A 189 -5.30 16.06 -9.11
C ALA A 189 -6.49 15.70 -8.19
N ASP A 190 -6.60 14.45 -7.73
CA ASP A 190 -7.62 13.99 -6.79
C ASP A 190 -7.01 13.74 -5.40
N MET A 191 -7.59 14.34 -4.36
CA MET A 191 -7.01 14.30 -3.01
C MET A 191 -6.98 12.89 -2.43
N GLN A 192 -8.04 12.11 -2.64
CA GLN A 192 -8.16 10.77 -2.08
C GLN A 192 -7.27 9.79 -2.83
N CYS A 193 -7.20 9.88 -4.16
CA CYS A 193 -6.33 9.07 -4.99
C CYS A 193 -4.85 9.35 -4.71
N SER A 194 -4.44 10.62 -4.72
CA SER A 194 -3.05 11.00 -4.50
C SER A 194 -2.56 10.65 -3.10
N SER A 195 -3.37 10.87 -2.06
CA SER A 195 -3.02 10.44 -0.71
C SER A 195 -3.04 8.91 -0.55
N SER A 196 -3.95 8.19 -1.22
CA SER A 196 -3.94 6.72 -1.28
C SER A 196 -2.66 6.19 -1.97
N CYS A 197 -2.18 6.87 -3.00
CA CYS A 197 -0.90 6.56 -3.63
C CYS A 197 0.26 6.72 -2.64
N ILE A 198 0.29 7.78 -1.82
CA ILE A 198 1.29 7.92 -0.75
C ILE A 198 1.18 6.78 0.27
N GLN A 199 -0.02 6.43 0.71
CA GLN A 199 -0.21 5.33 1.67
C GLN A 199 0.38 4.01 1.12
N GLN A 200 0.11 3.70 -0.15
CA GLN A 200 0.63 2.50 -0.82
C GLN A 200 2.15 2.56 -1.03
N TYR A 201 2.69 3.72 -1.39
CA TYR A 201 4.13 3.90 -1.54
C TYR A 201 4.87 3.70 -0.21
N MET A 202 4.33 4.27 0.87
CA MET A 202 4.90 4.08 2.21
C MET A 202 4.77 2.63 2.66
N HIS A 203 3.62 2.00 2.43
CA HIS A 203 3.41 0.58 2.72
C HIS A 203 4.44 -0.31 2.01
N ARG A 204 4.73 -0.01 0.74
CA ARG A 204 5.73 -0.73 -0.06
C ARG A 204 7.15 -0.56 0.46
N TYR A 205 7.55 0.65 0.86
CA TYR A 205 8.96 0.96 1.11
C TYR A 205 9.37 1.10 2.57
N ILE A 206 8.47 1.43 3.50
CA ILE A 206 8.86 1.74 4.89
C ILE A 206 9.58 0.58 5.57
N GLY A 207 9.06 -0.64 5.43
CA GLY A 207 9.64 -1.85 6.02
C GLY A 207 10.92 -2.29 5.31
N TYR A 208 10.94 -2.24 3.99
CA TYR A 208 12.12 -2.59 3.18
C TYR A 208 13.32 -1.66 3.50
N SER A 209 13.03 -0.38 3.67
CA SER A 209 14.04 0.64 3.94
C SER A 209 14.51 0.66 5.39
N ARG A 210 13.93 -0.14 6.29
CA ARG A 210 14.27 -0.17 7.73
C ARG A 210 14.19 1.22 8.38
N CYS A 211 13.30 2.06 7.88
CA CYS A 211 13.04 3.37 8.46
C CYS A 211 12.13 3.23 9.68
N VAL A 212 12.14 4.23 10.56
CA VAL A 212 11.18 4.28 11.67
C VAL A 212 9.79 4.59 11.11
N HIS A 213 8.75 3.94 11.61
CA HIS A 213 7.37 4.18 11.17
C HIS A 213 6.83 5.46 11.81
N ASN A 214 7.24 6.61 11.28
CA ASN A 214 6.91 7.94 11.82
C ASN A 214 6.87 9.00 10.70
N CYS A 215 6.29 10.16 10.99
CA CYS A 215 6.09 11.20 9.98
C CYS A 215 7.39 11.73 9.37
N GLU A 216 8.48 11.78 10.14
CA GLU A 216 9.80 12.15 9.60
C GLU A 216 10.20 11.21 8.46
N SER A 217 10.12 9.90 8.70
CA SER A 217 10.51 8.91 7.70
C SER A 217 9.56 8.94 6.51
N TYR A 218 8.25 9.08 6.72
CA TYR A 218 7.28 9.19 5.63
C TYR A 218 7.55 10.42 4.76
N ALA A 219 7.74 11.60 5.35
CA ALA A 219 8.07 12.82 4.63
C ALA A 219 9.39 12.69 3.84
N ARG A 220 10.42 12.10 4.46
CA ARG A 220 11.73 11.94 3.82
C ARG A 220 11.72 10.89 2.71
N ILE A 221 10.93 9.82 2.84
CA ILE A 221 10.71 8.85 1.75
C ILE A 221 9.91 9.47 0.61
N HIS A 222 8.94 10.34 0.92
CA HIS A 222 8.19 11.06 -0.10
C HIS A 222 9.11 11.94 -0.96
N ASN A 223 9.99 12.70 -0.32
CA ASN A 223 10.94 13.58 -1.00
C ASN A 223 12.13 12.84 -1.65
N GLY A 224 12.66 11.81 -1.01
CA GLY A 224 13.93 11.17 -1.40
C GLY A 224 13.81 9.78 -2.02
N GLY A 225 12.58 9.30 -2.28
CA GLY A 225 12.33 7.95 -2.75
C GLY A 225 12.51 6.87 -1.67
N PRO A 226 12.63 5.58 -2.05
CA PRO A 226 12.48 4.46 -1.14
C PRO A 226 13.34 4.53 0.12
N ALA A 227 14.62 4.92 -0.01
CA ALA A 227 15.59 5.01 1.09
C ALA A 227 15.73 6.42 1.67
N GLY A 228 14.81 7.35 1.37
CA GLY A 228 14.94 8.77 1.68
C GLY A 228 15.20 9.10 3.16
N CYS A 229 14.76 8.25 4.10
CA CYS A 229 15.03 8.41 5.53
C CYS A 229 16.53 8.25 5.90
N HIS A 230 17.36 7.69 5.02
CA HIS A 230 18.81 7.54 5.21
C HIS A 230 19.61 8.63 4.50
N HIS A 231 19.00 9.35 3.57
CA HIS A 231 19.69 10.37 2.80
C HIS A 231 19.72 11.69 3.56
N SER A 232 20.91 12.30 3.71
CA SER A 232 21.05 13.56 4.43
C SER A 232 20.43 14.75 3.69
N ASN A 233 20.33 14.69 2.35
CA ASN A 233 19.71 15.74 1.54
C ASN A 233 18.20 15.91 1.79
N THR A 234 17.50 14.90 2.31
CA THR A 234 16.07 14.98 2.68
C THR A 234 15.84 15.65 4.03
N LEU A 235 16.89 15.91 4.83
CA LEU A 235 16.75 16.60 6.13
C LEU A 235 16.24 18.03 5.96
N HIS A 236 16.64 18.73 4.88
CA HIS A 236 16.12 20.06 4.59
C HIS A 236 14.61 20.04 4.36
N TYR A 237 14.11 19.04 3.61
CA TYR A 237 12.69 18.83 3.39
C TYR A 237 11.95 18.59 4.72
N TRP A 238 12.47 17.71 5.58
CA TRP A 238 11.91 17.46 6.90
C TRP A 238 11.85 18.72 7.77
N ASN A 239 12.93 19.51 7.80
CA ASN A 239 12.96 20.76 8.55
C ASN A 239 11.86 21.75 8.09
N ASN A 240 11.48 21.72 6.81
CA ASN A 240 10.39 22.54 6.30
C ASN A 240 9.00 21.98 6.68
N ILE A 241 8.83 20.66 6.73
CA ILE A 241 7.64 20.01 7.29
C ILE A 241 7.44 20.41 8.76
N GLN A 242 8.52 20.48 9.55
CA GLN A 242 8.43 20.89 10.96
C GLN A 242 7.98 22.35 11.12
N LYS A 243 8.34 23.25 10.21
CA LYS A 243 7.87 24.65 10.21
C LYS A 243 6.36 24.77 9.99
N LEU A 244 5.71 23.74 9.45
CA LEU A 244 4.26 23.65 9.30
C LEU A 244 3.55 23.11 10.56
N GLY A 245 4.30 22.82 11.63
CA GLY A 245 3.76 22.30 12.90
C GLY A 245 3.78 20.78 13.02
N CYS A 246 4.38 20.07 12.06
CA CYS A 246 4.50 18.62 12.13
C CYS A 246 5.72 18.15 12.96
N SER A 247 5.57 17.00 13.60
CA SER A 247 6.59 16.30 14.39
C SER A 247 6.70 14.84 13.93
N ALA A 248 7.68 14.09 14.41
CA ALA A 248 7.78 12.67 14.07
C ALA A 248 6.50 11.88 14.43
N ASN A 249 5.77 12.30 15.46
CA ASN A 249 4.52 11.67 15.91
C ASN A 249 3.26 12.28 15.28
N SER A 250 3.41 13.23 14.34
CA SER A 250 2.27 13.80 13.62
C SER A 250 1.52 12.75 12.85
#